data_AF-A0A1B7IUR6-F1
#
_entry.id   AF-A0A1B7IUR6-F1
#
_cell.length_a   1.000
_cell.length_b   1.000
_cell.length_c   1.000
_cell.angle_alpha   90.00
_cell.angle_beta   90.00
_cell.angle_gamma   90.00
#
_symmetry.space_group_name_H-M   'P 1'
#
loop_
_entity.id
_entity.type
_entity.pdbx_description
1 polymer ?
#
loop_
_entity_poly.entity_id
_entity_poly.type
_entity_poly.pdbx_seq_one_letter_code
_entity_poly.pdbx_strand_id
1 'polypeptide(L)' 'MRLIRFSDVTEEFARKEGEGDLSLEYWRREHKAFFTREGFYSDDMELVAEEFEVIEVL' A
#
# COMPACT_ATOMS: atom_id res chain seq x y z
N MET A 1 5.87 -7.61 -9.15
CA MET A 1 6.69 -6.95 -8.11
C MET A 1 7.40 -5.74 -8.70
N ARG A 2 7.28 -4.58 -8.07
CA ARG A 2 7.99 -3.33 -8.42
C ARG A 2 8.32 -2.54 -7.16
N LEU A 3 9.33 -1.67 -7.23
CA LEU A 3 9.56 -0.65 -6.19
C LEU A 3 8.74 0.60 -6.52
N ILE A 4 8.09 1.16 -5.51
CA ILE A 4 7.34 2.42 -5.58
C ILE A 4 7.56 3.19 -4.29
N ARG A 5 7.72 4.52 -4.35
CA ARG A 5 7.77 5.32 -3.12
C ARG A 5 6.40 5.40 -2.48
N PHE A 6 6.35 5.45 -1.15
CA PHE A 6 5.11 5.66 -0.41
C PHE A 6 4.34 6.90 -0.91
N SER A 7 5.03 8.01 -1.16
CA SER A 7 4.45 9.24 -1.71
C SER A 7 3.83 9.09 -3.10
N ASP A 8 4.32 8.14 -3.90
CA ASP A 8 3.99 7.97 -5.32
C ASP A 8 2.85 6.95 -5.53
N VAL A 9 2.34 6.34 -4.45
CA VAL A 9 1.18 5.46 -4.50
C VAL A 9 -0.04 6.22 -5.00
N THR A 10 -0.66 5.66 -6.05
CA THR A 10 -1.83 6.22 -6.73
C THR A 10 -3.13 5.68 -6.15
N GLU A 11 -4.24 6.37 -6.41
CA GLU A 11 -5.58 5.89 -6.04
C GLU A 11 -5.91 4.54 -6.71
N GLU A 12 -5.47 4.32 -7.96
CA GLU A 12 -5.66 3.05 -8.66
C GLU A 12 -4.97 1.90 -7.91
N PHE A 13 -3.74 2.11 -7.44
CA PHE A 13 -3.01 1.10 -6.68
C PHE A 13 -3.67 0.83 -5.32
N ALA A 14 -3.98 1.89 -4.56
CA ALA A 14 -4.68 1.76 -3.28
C ALA A 14 -6.01 1.00 -3.42
N ARG A 15 -6.75 1.24 -4.51
CA ARG A 15 -7.99 0.54 -4.82
C ARG A 15 -7.79 -0.95 -5.10
N LYS A 16 -6.65 -1.36 -5.66
CA LYS A 16 -6.32 -2.78 -5.90
C LYS A 16 -6.08 -3.56 -4.61
N GLU A 17 -5.52 -2.91 -3.57
CA GLU A 17 -5.37 -3.54 -2.25
C GLU A 17 -6.72 -3.75 -1.55
N GLY A 18 -7.75 -2.99 -1.93
CA GLY A 18 -9.14 -3.27 -1.54
C GLY A 18 -9.49 -2.94 -0.10
N GLU A 19 -8.67 -2.13 0.58
CA GLU A 19 -8.86 -1.77 1.99
C GLU A 19 -9.89 -0.65 2.20
N GLY A 20 -10.55 -0.68 3.37
CA GLY A 20 -11.40 0.41 3.86
C GLY A 20 -12.49 0.86 2.89
N ASP A 21 -12.52 2.16 2.59
CA ASP A 21 -13.44 2.81 1.65
C ASP A 21 -12.88 2.95 0.22
N LEU A 22 -11.79 2.23 -0.08
CA LEU A 22 -11.07 2.24 -1.36
C LEU A 22 -10.44 3.59 -1.72
N SER A 23 -10.32 4.53 -0.76
CA SER A 23 -9.68 5.83 -1.00
C SER A 23 -8.17 5.79 -0.77
N LEU A 24 -7.44 6.59 -1.53
CA LEU A 24 -6.02 6.83 -1.29
C LEU A 24 -5.77 7.46 0.09
N GLU A 25 -6.72 8.25 0.60
CA GLU A 25 -6.61 8.86 1.93
C GLU A 25 -6.63 7.81 3.04
N TYR A 26 -7.59 6.88 2.99
CA TYR A 26 -7.66 5.76 3.92
C TYR A 26 -6.37 4.93 3.86
N TRP A 27 -5.98 4.53 2.65
CA TRP A 27 -4.76 3.75 2.43
C TRP A 27 -3.54 4.43 3.05
N ARG A 28 -3.33 5.73 2.76
CA ARG A 28 -2.20 6.50 3.30
C ARG A 28 -2.23 6.58 4.82
N ARG A 29 -3.41 6.77 5.42
CA ARG A 29 -3.55 6.86 6.88
C ARG A 29 -3.15 5.55 7.56
N GLU A 30 -3.72 4.43 7.12
CA GLU A 30 -3.49 3.13 7.75
C GLU A 30 -2.05 2.64 7.52
N HIS A 31 -1.53 2.77 6.30
CA HIS A 31 -0.17 2.35 5.99
C HIS A 31 0.88 3.23 6.67
N LYS A 32 0.66 4.56 6.75
CA LYS A 32 1.52 5.44 7.55
C LYS A 32 1.52 5.03 9.02
N ALA A 33 0.35 4.72 9.60
CA ALA A 33 0.25 4.28 10.98
C ALA A 33 0.99 2.94 11.20
N PHE A 34 0.87 1.99 10.26
CA PHE A 34 1.61 0.74 10.26
C PHE A 34 3.12 0.99 10.25
N PHE A 35 3.65 1.65 9.21
CA PHE A 35 5.10 1.85 9.08
C PHE A 35 5.69 2.75 10.18
N THR A 36 4.90 3.66 10.75
CA THR A 36 5.33 4.48 11.89
C THR A 36 5.51 3.61 13.14
N ARG A 37 4.57 2.69 13.40
CA ARG A 37 4.67 1.76 14.54
C ARG A 37 5.86 0.81 14.40
N GLU A 38 6.16 0.39 13.17
CA GLU A 38 7.33 -0.45 12.89
C GLU A 38 8.65 0.34 12.89
N GLY A 39 8.61 1.68 12.97
CA GLY A 39 9.79 2.54 13.05
C GLY A 39 10.48 2.81 11.70
N PHE A 40 9.80 2.53 10.58
CA PHE A 40 10.36 2.65 9.24
C PHE A 40 9.75 3.78 8.39
N TYR A 41 8.64 4.39 8.85
CA TYR A 41 7.94 5.36 8.02
C TYR A 41 8.82 6.55 7.63
N SER A 42 8.96 6.73 6.33
CA SER A 42 9.35 7.98 5.69
C SER A 42 8.46 8.21 4.48
N ASP A 43 8.18 9.46 4.14
CA ASP A 43 7.31 9.74 2.99
C ASP A 43 7.95 9.30 1.66
N ASP A 44 9.28 9.27 1.60
CA ASP A 44 10.08 8.85 0.46
C ASP A 44 10.57 7.40 0.52
N MET A 45 10.12 6.61 1.51
CA MET A 45 10.51 5.20 1.64
C MET A 45 10.02 4.39 0.43
N GLU A 46 10.82 3.40 0.02
CA GLU A 46 10.44 2.46 -1.02
C GLU A 46 9.58 1.33 -0.45
N LEU A 47 8.52 1.01 -1.17
CA LEU A 47 7.65 -0.14 -0.95
C LEU A 47 7.94 -1.18 -2.01
N VAL A 48 7.95 -2.45 -1.61
CA VAL A 48 7.89 -3.58 -2.54
C VAL A 48 6.42 -3.85 -2.82
N ALA A 49 5.94 -3.41 -3.99
CA ALA A 49 4.55 -3.56 -4.40
C ALA A 49 4.36 -4.81 -5.27
N GLU A 50 3.37 -5.62 -4.91
CA GLU A 50 3.01 -6.85 -5.62
C GLU A 50 1.55 -6.81 -6.07
N GLU A 51 1.31 -7.27 -7.30
CA GLU A 51 -0.02 -7.52 -7.83
C GLU A 51 -0.06 -9.01 -8.17
N PHE A 52 -1.11 -9.70 -7.74
CA PHE A 52 -1.25 -11.14 -7.89
C PHE A 52 -2.70 -11.52 -8.15
N GLU A 53 -2.90 -12.74 -8.65
CA GLU A 53 -4.21 -13.33 -8.90
C GLU A 53 -4.34 -14.64 -8.12
N VAL A 54 -5.53 -14.89 -7.58
CA VAL A 54 -5.83 -16.17 -6.90
C VAL A 54 -5.96 -17.26 -7.96
N ILE A 55 -5.14 -18.30 -7.85
CA ILE A 55 -5.14 -19.44 -8.79
C ILE A 55 -5.92 -20.65 -8.26
N GLU A 56 -6.03 -20.79 -6.93
CA GLU A 56 -6.69 -21.92 -6.26
C GLU A 56 -7.18 -21.48 -4.88
N VAL A 57 -8.33 -22.01 -4.44
CA VAL A 57 -8.84 -21.90 -3.07
C VAL A 57 -9.03 -23.32 -2.55
N LEU A 58 -8.30 -23.67 -1.48
CA LEU A 58 -8.30 -25.00 -0.87
C LEU A 58 -9.54 -25.26 0.00
#